data_AF-A0A2V8LK64-F1
#
_entry.id   AF-A0A2V8LK64-F1
#
_cell.length_a   1.000
_cell.length_b   1.000
_cell.length_c   1.000
_cell.angle_alpha   90.00
_cell.angle_beta   90.00
_cell.angle_gamma   90.00
#
_symmetry.space_group_name_H-M   'P 1'
#
loop_
_entity.id
_entity.type
_entity.pdbx_description
1 polymer ?
#
loop_
_entity_poly.entity_id
_entity_poly.type
_entity_poly.pdbx_seq_one_letter_code
_entity_poly.pdbx_strand_id
1 'polypeptide(L)'
;MANNKPKPFTYKFVNDGSTLLLELTNATREVLKRVEILTVFLKNEDAANIGPAQVHIRFEAVERILPAEKSIVHHTIWINGKPAEATADHLQRLQAIEGKVNPYVLDISWQNAEGRTRFQRIPVGH
;
A
#
# COMPACT_ATOMS: atom_id res chain seq x y z
N MET A 1 -3.65 3.31 -26.86
CA MET A 1 -2.94 4.56 -26.50
C MET A 1 -2.65 4.51 -25.01
N ALA A 2 -1.39 4.35 -24.61
CA ALA A 2 -1.02 4.31 -23.20
C ALA A 2 -1.20 5.72 -22.60
N ASN A 3 -2.03 5.82 -21.56
CA ASN A 3 -2.32 7.07 -20.86
C ASN A 3 -1.04 7.49 -20.11
N ASN A 4 -0.17 8.27 -20.77
CA ASN A 4 1.16 8.66 -20.29
C ASN A 4 1.10 9.76 -19.21
N LYS A 5 0.06 9.75 -18.35
CA LYS A 5 -0.04 10.67 -17.23
C LYS A 5 1.01 10.25 -16.20
N PRO A 6 1.88 11.18 -15.74
CA PRO A 6 2.86 10.86 -14.72
C PRO A 6 2.14 10.35 -13.47
N LYS A 7 2.58 9.18 -12.98
CA LYS A 7 2.07 8.59 -11.75
C LYS A 7 2.45 9.50 -10.58
N PRO A 8 1.47 10.02 -9.80
CA PRO A 8 1.76 11.02 -8.77
C PRO A 8 2.56 10.45 -7.61
N PHE A 9 2.43 9.15 -7.35
CA PHE A 9 3.24 8.43 -6.39
C PHE A 9 4.17 7.42 -7.06
N THR A 10 5.40 7.41 -6.57
CA THR A 10 6.31 6.24 -6.64
C THR A 10 6.41 5.63 -5.24
N TYR A 11 6.67 4.32 -5.17
CA TYR A 11 6.65 3.59 -3.92
C TYR A 11 7.83 2.63 -3.80
N LYS A 12 8.24 2.37 -2.55
CA LYS A 12 9.20 1.33 -2.21
C LYS A 12 8.84 0.73 -0.87
N PHE A 13 8.89 -0.60 -0.77
CA PHE A 13 8.85 -1.26 0.54
C PHE A 13 10.25 -1.29 1.14
N VAL A 14 10.37 -0.86 2.39
CA VAL A 14 11.61 -0.89 3.17
C VAL A 14 11.40 -1.90 4.29
N ASN A 15 12.19 -2.97 4.29
CA ASN A 15 12.17 -3.95 5.38
C ASN A 15 13.25 -3.55 6.39
N ASP A 16 12.85 -3.29 7.63
CA ASP A 16 13.78 -3.00 8.73
C ASP A 16 14.15 -4.25 9.56
N GLY A 17 13.64 -5.42 9.17
CA GLY A 17 13.87 -6.71 9.83
C GLY A 17 12.64 -7.22 10.57
N SER A 18 12.00 -6.39 11.37
CA SER A 18 10.78 -6.73 12.12
C SER A 18 9.51 -6.09 11.56
N THR A 19 9.67 -5.05 10.74
CA THR A 19 8.59 -4.20 10.24
C THR A 19 8.78 -3.94 8.75
N LEU A 20 7.67 -3.96 8.03
CA LEU A 20 7.61 -3.45 6.67
C LEU A 20 7.18 -1.98 6.69
N LEU A 21 7.95 -1.11 6.06
CA LEU A 21 7.61 0.29 5.89
C LEU A 21 7.29 0.56 4.42
N LEU A 22 6.32 1.45 4.17
CA LEU A 22 6.06 1.96 2.83
C LEU A 22 6.69 3.35 2.70
N GLU A 23 7.69 3.47 1.84
CA GLU A 23 8.18 4.76 1.37
C GLU A 23 7.31 5.20 0.19
N LEU A 24 6.59 6.31 0.35
CA LEU A 24 5.90 7.01 -0.74
C LEU A 24 6.68 8.26 -1.11
N THR A 25 6.90 8.47 -2.40
CA THR A 25 7.49 9.71 -2.92
C THR A 25 6.49 10.41 -3.83
N ASN A 26 6.24 11.70 -3.55
CA ASN A 26 5.45 12.55 -4.42
C ASN A 26 6.27 12.96 -5.65
N ALA A 27 5.94 12.38 -6.81
CA ALA A 27 6.61 12.64 -8.07
C ALA A 27 6.05 13.87 -8.82
N THR A 28 5.10 14.59 -8.21
CA THR A 28 4.48 15.78 -8.80
C THR A 28 5.16 17.06 -8.32
N ARG A 29 4.77 18.19 -8.92
CA ARG A 29 5.16 19.54 -8.47
C ARG A 29 4.14 20.16 -7.51
N GLU A 30 3.11 19.41 -7.11
CA GLU A 30 2.01 19.87 -6.27
C GLU A 30 2.11 19.26 -4.87
N VAL A 31 1.56 19.93 -3.86
CA VAL A 31 1.38 19.34 -2.52
C VAL A 31 0.19 18.39 -2.57
N LEU A 32 0.41 17.15 -2.13
CA LEU A 32 -0.66 16.15 -2.01
C LEU A 32 -1.09 16.09 -0.54
N LYS A 33 -2.39 16.19 -0.27
CA LYS A 33 -2.95 16.27 1.09
C LYS A 33 -3.81 15.04 1.39
N ARG A 34 -3.98 14.71 2.67
CA ARG A 34 -4.83 13.60 3.15
C ARG A 34 -4.59 12.33 2.34
N VAL A 35 -3.33 11.91 2.25
CA VAL A 35 -2.94 10.72 1.51
C VAL A 35 -3.32 9.51 2.34
N GLU A 36 -4.21 8.68 1.82
CA GLU A 36 -4.62 7.43 2.44
C GLU A 36 -4.21 6.27 1.54
N ILE A 37 -3.54 5.28 2.12
CA ILE A 37 -3.22 4.05 1.41
C ILE A 37 -4.23 2.99 1.86
N LEU A 38 -5.19 2.72 0.98
CA LEU A 38 -6.16 1.65 1.12
C LEU A 38 -5.55 0.29 0.77
N THR A 39 -5.94 -0.63 1.62
CA THR A 39 -5.34 -1.92 1.91
C THR A 39 -5.24 -2.93 0.76
N VAL A 40 -4.18 -3.73 0.85
CA VAL A 40 -3.93 -4.99 0.15
C VAL A 40 -4.73 -6.16 0.75
N PHE A 41 -5.50 -6.89 -0.05
CA PHE A 41 -6.21 -8.11 0.37
C PHE A 41 -5.35 -9.36 0.14
N LEU A 42 -5.09 -10.17 1.18
CA LEU A 42 -4.51 -11.49 1.01
C LEU A 42 -5.60 -12.47 0.56
N LYS A 43 -5.49 -13.09 -0.62
CA LYS A 43 -6.24 -14.32 -0.92
C LYS A 43 -5.67 -15.44 -0.03
N ASN A 44 -6.53 -16.18 0.66
CA ASN A 44 -6.12 -17.39 1.36
C ASN A 44 -5.81 -18.47 0.30
N GLU A 45 -4.57 -18.96 0.27
CA GLU A 45 -4.20 -20.15 -0.51
C GLU A 45 -4.59 -21.45 0.24
N ASP A 46 -4.82 -21.38 1.57
CA ASP A 46 -5.22 -22.54 2.38
C ASP A 46 -6.73 -22.82 2.30
N ALA A 47 -7.07 -23.67 1.34
CA ALA A 47 -8.36 -24.35 1.24
C ALA A 47 -8.53 -25.35 2.40
N ALA A 48 -8.97 -24.88 3.56
CA ALA A 48 -9.51 -25.75 4.62
C ALA A 48 -10.60 -25.09 5.48
N ASN A 49 -10.61 -23.75 5.60
CA ASN A 49 -11.62 -23.05 6.39
C ASN A 49 -12.61 -22.30 5.49
N ILE A 50 -13.86 -22.75 5.55
CA ILE A 50 -15.03 -22.20 4.84
C ILE A 50 -15.43 -20.88 5.52
N GLY A 51 -14.71 -19.80 5.21
CA GLY A 51 -15.04 -18.45 5.68
C GLY A 51 -13.99 -17.43 5.24
N PRO A 52 -14.36 -16.18 4.89
CA PRO A 52 -13.40 -15.21 4.41
C PRO A 52 -12.57 -14.69 5.58
N ALA A 53 -11.49 -15.40 5.93
CA ALA A 53 -10.43 -14.80 6.72
C ALA A 53 -9.76 -13.71 5.86
N GLN A 54 -10.21 -12.46 6.03
CA GLN A 54 -9.72 -11.31 5.28
C GLN A 54 -8.55 -10.70 6.05
N VAL A 55 -7.34 -11.20 5.78
CA VAL A 55 -6.12 -10.50 6.21
C VAL A 55 -5.93 -9.28 5.32
N HIS A 56 -5.79 -8.12 5.94
CA HIS A 56 -5.72 -6.85 5.24
C HIS A 56 -4.70 -5.93 5.94
N ILE A 57 -3.77 -5.35 5.17
CA ILE A 57 -2.70 -4.50 5.67
C ILE A 57 -3.04 -3.03 5.42
N ARG A 58 -3.32 -2.28 6.48
CA ARG A 58 -3.64 -0.85 6.41
C ARG A 58 -2.41 -0.04 6.75
N PHE A 59 -2.16 1.03 6.01
CA PHE A 59 -1.12 2.00 6.35
C PHE A 59 -1.71 3.24 6.99
N GLU A 60 -0.89 3.94 7.77
CA GLU A 60 -1.26 5.21 8.37
C GLU A 60 -1.56 6.28 7.31
N ALA A 61 -2.52 7.16 7.59
CA ALA A 61 -2.81 8.29 6.72
C ALA A 61 -1.72 9.36 6.88
N VAL A 62 -1.32 9.97 5.78
CA VAL A 62 -0.34 11.06 5.76
C VAL A 62 -1.06 12.38 5.50
N GLU A 63 -0.89 13.36 6.39
CA GLU A 63 -1.60 14.64 6.29
C GLU A 63 -1.23 15.41 5.00
N ARG A 64 0.05 15.42 4.65
CA ARG A 64 0.55 16.04 3.42
C ARG A 64 1.90 15.45 2.99
N ILE A 65 2.16 15.48 1.69
CA ILE A 65 3.46 15.16 1.08
C ILE A 65 3.82 16.28 0.11
N LEU A 66 4.93 16.98 0.36
CA LEU A 66 5.46 18.05 -0.48
C LEU A 66 6.05 17.51 -1.80
N PRO A 67 6.26 18.37 -2.80
CA PRO A 67 6.92 17.96 -4.05
C PRO A 67 8.28 17.31 -3.80
N ALA A 68 8.53 16.15 -4.42
CA ALA A 68 9.74 15.34 -4.26
C ALA A 68 10.04 14.86 -2.83
N GLU A 69 9.13 15.08 -1.87
CA GLU A 69 9.27 14.60 -0.50
C GLU A 69 9.00 13.10 -0.43
N LYS A 70 9.72 12.44 0.48
CA LYS A 70 9.54 11.07 0.88
C LYS A 70 8.80 11.02 2.21
N SER A 71 7.77 10.18 2.28
CA SER A 71 7.08 9.87 3.52
C SER A 71 7.23 8.38 3.82
N ILE A 72 7.63 8.07 5.05
CA ILE A 72 7.72 6.71 5.56
C ILE A 72 6.44 6.44 6.33
N VAL A 73 5.71 5.41 5.92
CA VAL A 73 4.39 5.09 6.46
C VAL A 73 4.42 3.71 7.10
N HIS A 74 4.00 3.66 8.36
CA HIS A 74 3.84 2.42 9.11
C HIS A 74 2.56 1.70 8.70
N HIS A 75 2.52 0.40 8.95
CA HIS A 75 1.36 -0.43 8.68
C HIS A 75 0.83 -1.10 9.94
N THR A 76 -0.44 -1.48 9.88
CA THR A 76 -1.10 -2.36 10.84
C THR A 76 -1.71 -3.52 10.07
N ILE A 77 -1.45 -4.74 10.50
CA ILE A 77 -2.10 -5.92 9.95
C ILE A 77 -3.43 -6.09 10.66
N TRP A 78 -4.47 -6.36 9.89
CA TRP A 78 -5.80 -6.67 10.40
C TRP A 78 -6.20 -8.06 9.95
N ILE A 79 -6.69 -8.86 10.88
CA ILE A 79 -7.21 -10.21 10.62
C ILE A 79 -8.64 -10.23 11.14
N ASN A 80 -9.61 -10.53 10.27
CA ASN A 80 -11.04 -10.56 10.62
C ASN A 80 -11.52 -9.25 11.29
N GLY A 81 -11.03 -8.11 10.80
CA GLY A 81 -11.42 -6.79 11.30
C GLY A 81 -10.83 -6.42 12.66
N LYS A 82 -9.81 -7.13 13.15
CA LYS A 82 -9.07 -6.77 14.36
C LYS A 82 -7.58 -6.58 14.07
N PRO A 83 -6.90 -5.61 14.70
CA PRO A 83 -5.45 -5.49 14.63
C PRO A 83 -4.79 -6.78 15.12
N ALA A 84 -3.78 -7.24 14.40
CA ALA A 84 -2.96 -8.39 14.74
C ALA A 84 -1.49 -8.00 14.68
N GLU A 85 -0.65 -8.68 15.45
CA GLU A 85 0.79 -8.52 15.34
C GLU A 85 1.28 -8.97 13.97
N ALA A 86 2.29 -8.27 13.46
CA ALA A 86 2.91 -8.62 12.20
C ALA A 86 3.68 -9.93 12.36
N THR A 87 3.27 -10.97 11.65
CA THR A 87 4.07 -12.19 11.50
C THR A 87 5.00 -12.05 10.30
N ALA A 88 6.19 -12.64 10.38
CA ALA A 88 7.17 -12.61 9.28
C ALA A 88 6.56 -13.09 7.95
N ASP A 89 5.70 -14.11 8.01
CA ASP A 89 5.01 -14.68 6.84
C ASP A 89 4.09 -13.67 6.13
N HIS A 90 3.35 -12.84 6.86
CA HIS A 90 2.47 -11.83 6.23
C HIS A 90 3.27 -10.70 5.56
N LEU A 91 4.42 -10.35 6.12
CA LEU A 91 5.30 -9.32 5.57
C LEU A 91 6.10 -9.82 4.36
N GLN A 92 6.61 -11.05 4.44
CA GLN A 92 7.27 -11.73 3.31
C GLN A 92 6.32 -11.87 2.13
N ARG A 93 5.03 -12.12 2.41
CA ARG A 93 4.00 -12.15 1.37
C ARG A 93 3.93 -10.85 0.59
N LEU A 94 4.07 -9.66 1.19
CA LEU A 94 4.07 -8.38 0.47
C LEU A 94 5.34 -8.14 -0.37
N GLN A 95 6.42 -8.86 -0.09
CA GLN A 95 7.63 -8.82 -0.90
C GLN A 95 7.40 -9.68 -2.15
N ALA A 96 7.94 -9.24 -3.28
CA ALA A 96 7.80 -9.98 -4.53
C ALA A 96 8.35 -11.41 -4.38
N ILE A 97 7.54 -12.40 -4.74
CA ILE A 97 7.96 -13.80 -4.84
C ILE A 97 8.13 -14.09 -6.33
N GLU A 98 9.37 -14.33 -6.74
CA GLU A 98 9.72 -14.63 -8.13
C GLU A 98 8.82 -15.75 -8.69
N GLY A 99 8.11 -15.45 -9.78
CA GLY A 99 7.26 -16.42 -10.49
C GLY A 99 5.81 -16.55 -9.98
N LYS A 100 5.38 -15.80 -8.95
CA LYS A 100 3.97 -15.78 -8.51
C LYS A 100 3.22 -14.53 -9.01
N VAL A 101 2.02 -14.73 -9.56
CA VAL A 101 1.16 -13.64 -10.07
C VAL A 101 0.76 -12.69 -8.94
N ASN A 102 1.11 -11.41 -9.11
CA ASN A 102 0.80 -10.25 -8.27
C ASN A 102 -0.54 -10.37 -7.51
N PRO A 103 -0.54 -10.81 -6.25
CA PRO A 103 -1.79 -10.98 -5.52
C PRO A 103 -2.27 -9.67 -4.87
N TYR A 104 -1.55 -8.55 -5.04
CA TYR A 104 -1.75 -7.34 -4.26
C TYR A 104 -1.83 -6.06 -5.09
N VAL A 105 -2.57 -5.12 -4.53
CA VAL A 105 -2.81 -3.81 -5.11
C VAL A 105 -2.72 -2.78 -4.00
N LEU A 106 -1.85 -1.78 -4.16
CA LEU A 106 -1.86 -0.56 -3.36
C LEU A 106 -2.88 0.39 -3.97
N ASP A 107 -3.97 0.63 -3.25
CA ASP A 107 -4.91 1.70 -3.57
C ASP A 107 -4.52 2.94 -2.79
N ILE A 108 -4.29 4.06 -3.46
CA ILE A 108 -3.89 5.32 -2.84
C ILE A 108 -4.93 6.37 -3.18
N SER A 109 -5.49 7.02 -2.17
CA SER A 109 -6.34 8.20 -2.30
C SER A 109 -5.59 9.44 -1.79
N TRP A 110 -5.87 10.60 -2.36
CA TRP A 110 -5.34 11.88 -1.87
C TRP A 110 -6.21 13.05 -2.34
N GLN A 111 -6.07 14.20 -1.69
CA GLN A 111 -6.58 15.48 -2.16
C GLN A 111 -5.49 16.26 -2.89
N ASN A 112 -5.80 16.76 -4.08
CA ASN A 112 -4.89 17.64 -4.82
C ASN A 112 -4.98 19.10 -4.30
N ALA A 113 -4.24 20.01 -4.95
CA ALA A 113 -4.20 21.43 -4.54
C ALA A 113 -5.58 22.09 -4.51
N GLU A 114 -6.50 21.69 -5.40
CA GLU A 114 -7.89 22.18 -5.43
C GLU A 114 -8.83 21.48 -4.43
N GLY A 115 -8.30 20.61 -3.56
CA GLY A 115 -9.09 19.85 -2.58
C GLY A 115 -9.89 18.69 -3.18
N ARG A 116 -9.67 18.34 -4.46
CA ARG A 116 -10.38 17.24 -5.12
C ARG A 116 -9.72 15.92 -4.78
N THR A 117 -10.54 14.94 -4.37
CA THR A 117 -10.07 13.57 -4.15
C THR A 117 -9.68 12.91 -5.47
N ARG A 118 -8.53 12.27 -5.47
CA ARG A 118 -7.93 11.51 -6.57
C ARG A 118 -7.54 10.13 -6.06
N PHE A 119 -7.37 9.21 -7.02
CA PHE A 119 -7.10 7.82 -6.74
C PHE A 119 -6.03 7.28 -7.69
N GLN A 120 -5.17 6.41 -7.18
CA GLN A 120 -4.15 5.69 -7.93
C GLN A 120 -4.14 4.25 -7.45
N ARG A 121 -4.15 3.33 -8.41
CA ARG A 121 -4.05 1.90 -8.18
C ARG A 121 -2.71 1.40 -8.68
N ILE A 122 -1.93 0.75 -7.81
CA ILE A 122 -0.61 0.23 -8.14
C ILE A 122 -0.56 -1.27 -7.84
N PRO A 123 -0.48 -2.14 -8.86
CA PRO A 123 -0.18 -3.56 -8.64
C PRO A 123 1.19 -3.72 -7.97
N VAL A 124 1.28 -4.58 -6.96
CA VAL A 124 2.54 -4.86 -6.23
C VAL A 124 2.82 -6.37 -6.18
N GLY A 125 4.11 -6.71 -6.18
CA GLY A 125 4.63 -8.03 -6.55
C GLY A 125 5.32 -7.96 -7.93
N HIS A 126 6.43 -8.69 -8.11
CA HIS A 126 7.17 -8.81 -9.37
C HIS A 126 7.02 -10.21 -9.93
#